data_AF-A0A9N9MHZ7-F1
#
_entry.id   AF-A0A9N9MHZ7-F1
#
_cell.length_a   1.000
_cell.length_b   1.000
_cell.length_c   1.000
_cell.angle_alpha   90.00
_cell.angle_beta   90.00
_cell.angle_gamma   90.00
#
_symmetry.space_group_name_H-M   'P 1'
#
loop_
_entity.id
_entity.type
_entity.pdbx_description
1 polymer ?
#
loop_
_entity_poly.entity_id
_entity_poly.type
_entity_poly.pdbx_seq_one_letter_code
_entity_poly.pdbx_strand_id
1 'polypeptide(L)' 'MVFLAVYRTEASSMGICIKNCAQCKKMFGPYFEGQLCADACVKFKGRIIPDCEDISSIAPFLSKFDQY' A
#
# COMPACT_ATOMS: atom_id res chain seq x y z
N MET A 1 -32.19 -12.17 15.97
CA MET A 1 -31.62 -11.84 14.64
C MET A 1 -30.87 -10.53 14.77
N VAL A 2 -29.54 -10.57 14.88
CA VAL A 2 -28.73 -9.34 14.81
C VAL A 2 -28.12 -9.34 13.42
N PHE A 3 -28.81 -8.72 12.46
CA PHE A 3 -28.22 -8.42 11.16
C PHE A 3 -27.18 -7.32 11.39
N LEU A 4 -25.93 -7.72 11.66
CA LEU A 4 -24.80 -6.83 11.45
C LEU A 4 -24.85 -6.46 9.98
N ALA A 5 -25.33 -5.25 9.68
CA ALA A 5 -25.17 -4.67 8.37
C ALA A 5 -23.65 -4.62 8.11
N VAL A 6 -23.13 -5.58 7.35
CA VAL A 6 -21.82 -5.49 6.73
C VAL A 6 -21.96 -4.36 5.72
N TYR A 7 -21.78 -3.12 6.18
CA TYR A 7 -21.50 -2.02 5.29
C TYR A 7 -20.17 -2.38 4.64
N ARG A 8 -20.23 -2.98 3.44
CA ARG A 8 -19.10 -2.89 2.52
C ARG A 8 -18.97 -1.39 2.24
N THR A 9 -18.16 -0.72 3.05
CA THR A 9 -17.51 0.51 2.61
C THR A 9 -16.84 0.10 1.32
N GLU A 10 -17.37 0.59 0.21
CA GLU A 10 -16.67 0.59 -1.05
C GLU A 10 -15.34 1.28 -0.73
N ALA A 11 -14.29 0.47 -0.59
CA ALA A 11 -13.01 0.98 -0.17
C ALA A 11 -12.59 1.93 -1.28
N SER A 12 -12.56 3.22 -0.98
CA SER A 12 -12.08 4.21 -1.94
C SER A 12 -10.71 3.75 -2.43
N SER A 13 -10.40 3.99 -3.71
CA SER A 13 -9.10 3.62 -4.28
C SER A 13 -7.94 4.13 -3.40
N MET A 14 -8.13 5.29 -2.77
CA MET A 14 -7.23 5.83 -1.75
C MET A 14 -7.08 4.93 -0.52
N GLY A 15 -8.19 4.45 0.05
CA GLY A 15 -8.19 3.52 1.17
C GLY A 15 -7.52 2.18 0.84
N ILE A 16 -7.70 1.67 -0.39
CA ILE A 16 -7.01 0.46 -0.87
C ILE A 16 -5.50 0.74 -0.97
N CYS A 17 -5.12 1.84 -1.60
CA CYS A 17 -3.72 2.23 -1.79
C CYS A 17 -2.96 2.29 -0.46
N ILE A 18 -3.51 3.00 0.54
CA ILE A 18 -2.87 3.14 1.85
C ILE A 18 -2.81 1.81 2.61
N LYS A 19 -3.85 0.98 2.54
CA LYS A 19 -3.84 -0.35 3.15
C LYS A 19 -2.75 -1.24 2.56
N ASN A 20 -2.57 -1.20 1.23
CA ASN A 20 -1.52 -1.94 0.57
C ASN A 20 -0.13 -1.41 0.94
N CYS A 21 0.09 -0.08 1.02
CA CYS A 21 1.35 0.47 1.54
C CYS A 21 1.67 -0.05 2.95
N ALA A 22 0.67 -0.09 3.85
CA ALA A 22 0.84 -0.60 5.20
C ALA A 22 1.15 -2.11 5.21
N GLN A 23 0.52 -2.89 4.32
CA GLN A 23 0.80 -4.31 4.15
C GLN A 23 2.22 -4.55 3.63
N CYS A 24 2.64 -3.84 2.59
CA CYS A 24 3.97 -3.98 2.02
C CYS A 24 5.04 -3.57 3.05
N LYS A 25 4.79 -2.52 3.86
CA LYS A 25 5.69 -2.15 4.96
C LYS A 25 5.83 -3.26 6.01
N LYS A 26 4.76 -4.00 6.32
CA LYS A 26 4.83 -5.16 7.23
C LYS A 26 5.61 -6.33 6.62
N MET A 27 5.48 -6.53 5.31
CA MET A 27 6.10 -7.64 4.59
C MET A 27 7.60 -7.42 4.36
N PHE A 28 7.99 -6.24 3.88
CA PHE A 28 9.37 -5.90 3.52
C PHE A 28 10.12 -5.15 4.63
N GLY A 29 9.42 -4.72 5.69
CA GLY A 29 10.03 -4.11 6.86
C GLY A 29 10.84 -2.85 6.50
N PRO A 30 12.13 -2.77 6.88
CA PRO A 30 12.96 -1.59 6.61
C PRO A 30 13.23 -1.39 5.11
N TYR A 31 13.11 -2.42 4.27
CA TYR A 31 13.40 -2.35 2.83
C TYR A 31 12.32 -1.66 2.01
N PHE A 32 11.21 -1.25 2.64
CA PHE A 32 10.11 -0.58 1.98
C PHE A 32 9.85 0.79 2.59
N GLU A 33 9.91 1.82 1.76
CA GLU A 33 9.67 3.21 2.09
C GLU A 33 8.17 3.49 2.18
N GLY A 34 7.55 3.02 3.26
CA GLY A 34 6.10 3.11 3.46
C GLY A 34 5.56 4.55 3.45
N GLN A 35 6.34 5.53 3.93
CA GLN A 35 5.97 6.93 3.85
C GLN A 35 5.95 7.42 2.39
N LEU A 36 6.97 7.10 1.60
CA LEU A 36 7.03 7.43 0.18
C LEU A 36 5.86 6.80 -0.60
N CYS A 37 5.50 5.56 -0.28
CA CYS A 37 4.32 4.89 -0.83
C CYS A 37 3.03 5.64 -0.50
N ALA A 38 2.84 6.03 0.77
CA ALA A 38 1.65 6.77 1.20
C ALA A 38 1.56 8.15 0.53
N ASP A 39 2.68 8.85 0.39
CA ASP A 39 2.75 10.14 -0.31
C ASP A 39 2.37 10.00 -1.79
N ALA A 40 2.79 8.90 -2.45
CA ALA A 40 2.37 8.58 -3.80
C ALA A 40 0.86 8.32 -3.89
N CYS A 41 0.28 7.58 -2.93
CA CYS A 41 -1.18 7.39 -2.85
C CYS A 41 -1.91 8.73 -2.80
N VAL A 42 -1.47 9.68 -1.97
CA VAL A 42 -2.07 11.02 -1.86
C VAL A 42 -1.90 11.79 -3.18
N LYS A 43 -0.68 11.84 -3.72
CA LYS A 43 -0.34 12.57 -4.95
C LYS A 43 -1.19 12.12 -6.14
N PHE A 44 -1.40 10.81 -6.28
CA PHE A 44 -2.15 10.23 -7.39
C PHE A 44 -3.60 9.88 -7.04
N LYS A 45 -4.09 10.31 -5.87
CA LYS A 45 -5.46 10.07 -5.39
C LYS A 45 -5.86 8.59 -5.45
N GLY A 46 -4.93 7.71 -5.08
CA GLY A 46 -5.12 6.25 -5.10
C GLY A 46 -5.31 5.63 -6.48
N ARG A 47 -4.97 6.32 -7.58
CA ARG A 47 -5.06 5.73 -8.94
C ARG A 47 -3.98 4.70 -9.24
N ILE A 48 -2.88 4.75 -8.49
CA ILE A 48 -1.79 3.77 -8.55
C ILE A 48 -1.91 2.95 -7.28
N ILE A 49 -2.24 1.67 -7.40
CA ILE A 49 -2.37 0.75 -6.27
C ILE A 49 -1.13 -0.13 -6.24
N PRO A 50 -0.29 -0.06 -5.19
CA PRO A 50 0.82 -0.98 -5.03
C PRO A 50 0.29 -2.38 -4.71
N ASP A 51 0.93 -3.40 -5.25
CA ASP A 51 0.69 -4.80 -4.95
C ASP A 51 1.97 -5.38 -4.34
N CYS A 52 1.90 -5.87 -3.11
CA CYS A 52 3.07 -6.36 -2.39
C CYS A 52 3.67 -7.63 -3.00
N GLU A 53 2.91 -8.34 -3.84
CA GLU A 53 3.34 -9.54 -4.55
C GLU A 53 3.87 -9.24 -5.96
N ASP A 54 3.56 -8.07 -6.53
CA ASP A 54 4.15 -7.57 -7.78
C ASP A 54 5.27 -6.56 -7.50
N ILE A 55 6.51 -7.06 -7.52
CA ILE A 55 7.72 -6.25 -7.30
C ILE A 55 7.79 -5.05 -8.26
N SER A 56 7.28 -5.17 -9.49
CA SER A 56 7.31 -4.06 -10.45
C SER A 56 6.45 -2.88 -9.99
N SER A 57 5.34 -3.17 -9.30
CA SER A 57 4.42 -2.16 -8.78
C SER A 57 4.99 -1.42 -7.55
N ILE A 58 5.87 -2.07 -6.78
CA ILE A 58 6.48 -1.52 -5.55
C ILE A 58 7.94 -1.11 -5.69
N ALA A 59 8.59 -1.41 -6.82
CA ALA A 59 9.98 -1.06 -7.10
C ALA A 59 10.36 0.40 -6.76
N PRO A 60 9.51 1.42 -7.03
CA PRO A 60 9.82 2.80 -6.67
C PRO A 60 9.91 3.07 -5.16
N PHE A 61 9.38 2.16 -4.33
CA PHE A 61 9.31 2.29 -2.88
C PHE A 61 10.26 1.33 -2.16
N LEU A 62 11.04 0.52 -2.90
CA LEU A 62 12.03 -0.36 -2.31
C LEU A 62 13.36 0.40 -2.15
N SER A 63 13.92 0.35 -0.94
CA SER A 63 15.26 0.86 -0.69
C SER A 63 16.26 -0.09 -1.37
N LYS A 64 17.24 0.45 -2.11
CA LYS A 64 18.31 -0.40 -2.66
C LYS A 64 19.09 -0.97 -1.48
N PHE A 65 19.30 -2.29 -1.46
CA PHE A 65 20.27 -2.89 -0.57
C PHE A 65 21.61 -2.20 -0.88
N ASP A 66 22.13 -1.40 0.05
CA ASP A 66 23.57 -1.15 0.06
C ASP A 66 24.20 -2.51 0.36
N GLN A 67 24.61 -3.16 -0.72
CA GLN A 67 25.27 -4.44 -0.74
C GLN A 67 26.66 -4.23 -0.13
N TYR A 68 26.81 -4.58 1.14
CA TYR A 68 28.12 -4.68 1.80
C TYR A 68 28.51 -6.14 1.94
#